data_AF-A0A6M0SB34-F1
#
_entry.id   AF-A0A6M0SB34-F1
#
_cell.length_a   1.000
_cell.length_b   1.000
_cell.length_c   1.000
_cell.angle_alpha   90.00
_cell.angle_beta   90.00
_cell.angle_gamma   90.00
#
_symmetry.space_group_name_H-M   'P 1'
#
loop_
_entity.id
_entity.type
_entity.pdbx_description
1 polymer ?
#
loop_
_entity_poly.entity_id
_entity_poly.type
_entity_poly.pdbx_seq_one_letter_code
_entity_poly.pdbx_strand_id
1 'polypeptide(L)'
;MEQLLNLMLIGSKYIHKDPGIHKDFKHITLDAWSEGSEQRNHVDSLLEELKLQGKVVHGHNILDKRYRPKVQDLEELLSWVRTKVLGVSGIHSWDVLNEMLGIFPDRWLLAVLEEMRNLQPNSLLFWNEYALKNRDYWNQVMQLAEIAKQRGILDGLGIQRHIDIRGKLPYSAVTKPAHALECHLKSWTTEKRLVHEINRIHELELLCHISEISIVCFPGQEDVAQSFLDSLIRIAEKAGSWKATMWGVPIIKVIAR
;
A
#
# COMPACT_ATOMS: atom_id res chain seq x y z
N MET A 1 8.99 -13.01 21.46
CA MET A 1 8.37 -12.11 20.45
C MET A 1 8.55 -10.65 20.89
N GLU A 2 9.78 -10.20 21.15
CA GLU A 2 10.01 -8.92 21.85
C GLU A 2 11.08 -8.03 21.16
N GLN A 3 11.25 -8.17 19.84
CA GLN A 3 12.21 -7.38 19.05
C GLN A 3 11.63 -6.79 17.74
N LEU A 4 10.30 -6.62 17.65
CA LEU A 4 9.64 -6.14 16.42
C LEU A 4 9.24 -4.66 16.40
N LEU A 5 9.57 -3.86 17.42
CA LEU A 5 8.93 -2.54 17.65
C LEU A 5 9.72 -1.27 17.26
N ASN A 6 10.80 -1.35 16.46
CA ASN A 6 11.50 -0.16 15.95
C ASN A 6 11.29 0.09 14.44
N LEU A 7 10.16 -0.36 13.90
CA LEU A 7 9.92 -0.42 12.46
C LEU A 7 8.64 0.32 12.11
N MET A 8 8.74 1.60 11.77
CA MET A 8 7.53 2.26 11.27
C MET A 8 7.67 3.23 10.10
N LEU A 9 8.88 3.49 9.62
CA LEU A 9 9.07 4.11 8.32
C LEU A 9 9.91 3.22 7.43
N ILE A 10 9.24 2.62 6.46
CA ILE A 10 9.76 1.46 5.77
C ILE A 10 9.53 1.64 4.28
N GLY A 11 10.53 2.14 3.57
CA GLY A 11 10.67 1.90 2.13
C GLY A 11 10.15 2.99 1.22
N SER A 12 10.84 3.09 0.08
CA SER A 12 10.52 3.92 -1.08
C SER A 12 10.15 3.00 -2.25
N LYS A 13 9.11 3.36 -2.99
CA LYS A 13 8.88 2.86 -4.36
C LYS A 13 9.80 3.61 -5.34
N TYR A 14 10.32 2.91 -6.35
CA TYR A 14 11.21 3.41 -7.41
C TYR A 14 12.72 3.37 -7.10
N ILE A 15 13.26 2.22 -6.69
CA ILE A 15 14.72 2.04 -6.64
C ILE A 15 15.36 2.16 -8.03
N HIS A 16 14.62 1.90 -9.11
CA HIS A 16 15.16 1.96 -10.47
C HIS A 16 15.62 3.37 -10.92
N LYS A 17 15.14 4.45 -10.28
CA LYS A 17 15.50 5.82 -10.70
C LYS A 17 16.61 6.45 -9.87
N ASP A 18 16.77 6.03 -8.61
CA ASP A 18 17.86 6.50 -7.75
C ASP A 18 18.22 5.41 -6.72
N PRO A 19 19.28 4.63 -6.99
CA PRO A 19 19.80 3.61 -6.07
C PRO A 19 20.34 4.19 -4.76
N GLY A 20 20.56 5.49 -4.61
CA GLY A 20 21.03 6.08 -3.36
C GLY A 20 19.99 6.05 -2.24
N ILE A 21 18.71 6.06 -2.62
CA ILE A 21 17.58 6.38 -1.72
C ILE A 21 17.21 5.21 -0.79
N HIS A 22 17.55 3.97 -1.14
CA HIS A 22 17.14 2.80 -0.37
C HIS A 22 18.10 2.41 0.76
N LYS A 23 19.27 3.06 0.87
CA LYS A 23 20.31 2.71 1.85
C LYS A 23 19.78 2.77 3.29
N ASP A 24 18.95 3.76 3.58
CA ASP A 24 18.43 4.01 4.93
C ASP A 24 17.19 3.18 5.29
N PHE A 25 16.58 2.49 4.32
CA PHE A 25 15.35 1.73 4.56
C PHE A 25 15.64 0.24 4.70
N LYS A 26 15.12 -0.39 5.76
CA LYS A 26 15.25 -1.84 5.97
C LYS A 26 14.28 -2.65 5.11
N HIS A 27 13.05 -2.19 4.90
CA HIS A 27 12.15 -2.83 3.95
C HIS A 27 11.84 -1.92 2.77
N ILE A 28 11.65 -2.54 1.62
CA ILE A 28 11.53 -1.91 0.32
C ILE A 28 10.28 -2.43 -0.36
N THR A 29 9.46 -1.54 -0.90
CA THR A 29 8.37 -1.89 -1.80
C THR A 29 8.88 -1.86 -3.24
N LEU A 30 8.94 -3.02 -3.89
CA LEU A 30 9.32 -3.13 -5.30
C LEU A 30 8.07 -3.20 -6.17
N ASP A 31 7.86 -2.16 -6.98
CA ASP A 31 6.83 -2.13 -8.02
C ASP A 31 7.34 -2.64 -9.35
N ALA A 32 7.77 -3.88 -9.30
CA ALA A 32 8.46 -4.55 -10.36
C ALA A 32 7.53 -5.45 -11.18
N TRP A 33 6.33 -5.69 -10.65
CA TRP A 33 5.42 -6.68 -11.18
C TRP A 33 4.14 -6.07 -11.75
N SER A 34 3.81 -4.80 -11.51
CA SER A 34 2.73 -4.11 -12.24
C SER A 34 2.96 -4.18 -13.76
N GLU A 35 1.97 -4.54 -14.58
CA GLU A 35 2.20 -4.64 -16.04
C GLU A 35 2.63 -3.27 -16.61
N GLY A 36 3.49 -3.31 -17.63
CA GLY A 36 4.12 -2.12 -18.22
C GLY A 36 5.55 -1.86 -17.76
N SER A 37 6.06 -2.57 -16.74
CA SER A 37 7.50 -2.58 -16.47
C SER A 37 8.22 -3.45 -17.50
N GLU A 38 8.84 -2.85 -18.52
CA GLU A 38 9.70 -3.52 -19.52
C GLU A 38 10.95 -4.21 -18.93
N GLN A 39 10.99 -4.43 -17.62
CA GLN A 39 12.21 -4.58 -16.83
C GLN A 39 12.27 -5.87 -16.00
N ARG A 40 11.45 -6.91 -16.25
CA ARG A 40 11.48 -8.14 -15.42
C ARG A 40 12.90 -8.71 -15.23
N ASN A 41 13.74 -8.68 -16.26
CA ASN A 41 15.15 -9.11 -16.15
C ASN A 41 16.01 -8.22 -15.20
N HIS A 42 15.67 -6.94 -15.06
CA HIS A 42 16.32 -6.01 -14.11
C HIS A 42 15.73 -6.14 -12.70
N VAL A 43 14.53 -6.69 -12.56
CA VAL A 43 13.88 -6.92 -11.26
C VAL A 43 14.59 -8.03 -10.52
N ASP A 44 14.92 -9.13 -11.20
CA ASP A 44 15.57 -10.27 -10.56
C ASP A 44 16.96 -9.89 -10.04
N SER A 45 17.76 -9.16 -10.81
CA SER A 45 19.06 -8.67 -10.36
C SER A 45 18.95 -7.68 -9.19
N LEU A 46 17.99 -6.76 -9.24
CA LEU A 46 17.73 -5.82 -8.15
C LEU A 46 17.24 -6.54 -6.89
N LEU A 47 16.38 -7.54 -7.04
CA LEU A 47 15.88 -8.35 -5.92
C LEU A 47 17.03 -9.08 -5.23
N GLU A 48 17.93 -9.71 -5.99
CA GLU A 48 19.11 -10.37 -5.43
C GLU A 48 20.06 -9.38 -4.76
N GLU A 49 20.28 -8.20 -5.35
CA GLU A 49 21.08 -7.15 -4.72
C GLU A 49 20.48 -6.71 -3.37
N LEU A 50 19.18 -6.45 -3.32
CA LEU A 50 18.50 -6.03 -2.09
C LEU A 50 18.56 -7.11 -1.02
N LYS A 51 18.43 -8.38 -1.40
CA LYS A 51 18.61 -9.52 -0.48
C LYS A 51 20.04 -9.58 0.06
N LEU A 52 21.06 -9.42 -0.78
CA LEU A 52 22.47 -9.39 -0.37
C LEU A 52 22.75 -8.24 0.60
N GLN A 53 22.06 -7.12 0.45
CA GLN A 53 22.09 -5.99 1.39
C GLN A 53 21.28 -6.21 2.68
N GLY A 54 20.66 -7.40 2.87
CA GLY A 54 19.83 -7.72 4.02
C GLY A 54 18.50 -6.95 4.07
N LYS A 55 18.04 -6.44 2.92
CA LYS A 55 16.78 -5.71 2.82
C LYS A 55 15.61 -6.69 2.79
N VAL A 56 14.52 -6.29 3.43
CA VAL A 56 13.25 -7.02 3.41
C VAL A 56 12.42 -6.52 2.24
N VAL A 57 12.02 -7.39 1.32
CA VAL A 57 11.30 -6.95 0.12
C VAL A 57 9.80 -7.20 0.24
N HIS A 58 9.02 -6.18 -0.07
CA HIS A 58 7.60 -6.24 -0.30
C HIS A 58 7.31 -6.12 -1.80
N GLY A 59 6.72 -7.15 -2.40
CA GLY A 59 6.38 -7.18 -3.81
C GLY A 59 5.06 -6.46 -4.06
N HIS A 60 5.09 -5.48 -4.95
CA HIS A 60 3.92 -4.74 -5.41
C HIS A 60 3.87 -4.84 -6.95
N ASN A 61 2.77 -5.25 -7.57
CA ASN A 61 1.66 -6.04 -7.07
C ASN A 61 1.40 -7.23 -8.02
N ILE A 62 0.52 -8.17 -7.66
CA ILE A 62 0.14 -9.29 -8.53
C ILE A 62 -1.04 -8.92 -9.45
N LEU A 63 -2.17 -8.45 -8.93
CA LEU A 63 -3.25 -7.90 -9.75
C LEU A 63 -3.44 -6.42 -9.44
N ASP A 64 -3.51 -5.60 -10.48
CA ASP A 64 -3.79 -4.17 -10.40
C ASP A 64 -4.95 -3.80 -11.32
N LYS A 65 -5.89 -2.98 -10.84
CA LYS A 65 -7.03 -2.54 -11.65
C LYS A 65 -6.64 -1.87 -12.98
N ARG A 66 -5.48 -1.20 -13.02
CA ARG A 66 -4.99 -0.40 -14.16
C ARG A 66 -4.36 -1.29 -15.23
N TYR A 67 -3.79 -2.40 -14.80
CA TYR A 67 -2.98 -3.30 -15.60
C TYR A 67 -3.44 -4.73 -15.40
N ARG A 68 -4.73 -4.95 -15.69
CA ARG A 68 -5.37 -6.24 -15.51
C ARG A 68 -5.24 -7.08 -16.77
N PRO A 69 -5.00 -8.39 -16.65
CA PRO A 69 -4.97 -9.26 -17.80
C PRO A 69 -6.38 -9.36 -18.43
N LYS A 70 -6.43 -9.47 -19.75
CA LYS A 70 -7.66 -9.75 -20.49
C LYS A 70 -7.87 -11.26 -20.53
N VAL A 71 -8.67 -11.76 -19.59
CA VAL A 71 -8.96 -13.19 -19.40
C VAL A 71 -10.48 -13.43 -19.48
N GLN A 72 -10.87 -14.60 -19.98
CA GLN A 72 -12.27 -14.99 -20.20
C GLN A 72 -12.83 -15.77 -19.02
N ASP A 73 -11.97 -16.53 -18.33
CA ASP A 73 -12.35 -17.37 -17.22
C ASP A 73 -11.33 -17.31 -16.07
N LEU A 74 -11.65 -18.03 -14.99
CA LEU A 74 -10.82 -18.08 -13.80
C LEU A 74 -9.48 -18.79 -14.07
N GLU A 75 -9.48 -19.83 -14.89
CA GLU A 75 -8.27 -20.63 -15.11
C GLU A 75 -7.22 -19.84 -15.90
N GLU A 76 -7.66 -19.06 -16.90
CA GLU A 76 -6.80 -18.10 -17.59
C GLU A 76 -6.20 -17.06 -16.61
N LEU A 77 -6.99 -16.56 -15.66
CA LEU A 77 -6.50 -15.63 -14.63
C LEU A 77 -5.46 -16.30 -13.72
N LEU A 78 -5.71 -17.51 -13.25
CA LEU A 78 -4.79 -18.25 -12.38
C LEU A 78 -3.50 -18.63 -13.11
N SER A 79 -3.60 -19.05 -14.38
CA SER A 79 -2.45 -19.31 -15.24
C SER A 79 -1.57 -18.06 -15.42
N TRP A 80 -2.20 -16.89 -15.59
CA TRP A 80 -1.49 -15.62 -15.65
C TRP A 80 -0.77 -15.31 -14.32
N VAL A 81 -1.43 -15.51 -13.18
CA VAL A 81 -0.83 -15.32 -11.83
C VAL A 81 0.38 -16.25 -11.64
N ARG A 82 0.25 -17.54 -11.95
CA ARG A 82 1.35 -18.52 -11.90
C ARG A 82 2.56 -18.06 -12.71
N THR A 83 2.33 -17.60 -13.94
CA THR A 83 3.38 -17.11 -14.84
C THR A 83 4.09 -15.87 -14.30
N LYS A 84 3.34 -14.98 -13.64
CA LYS A 84 3.86 -13.74 -13.07
C LYS A 84 4.83 -13.97 -11.91
N VAL A 85 4.60 -14.98 -11.09
CA VAL A 85 5.46 -15.29 -9.93
C VAL A 85 6.41 -16.47 -10.17
N LEU A 86 6.37 -17.08 -11.36
CA LEU A 86 7.28 -18.17 -11.72
C LEU A 86 8.74 -17.75 -11.55
N GLY A 87 9.50 -18.54 -10.80
CA GLY A 87 10.91 -18.30 -10.50
C GLY A 87 11.18 -17.23 -9.43
N VAL A 88 10.15 -16.52 -8.96
CA VAL A 88 10.31 -15.48 -7.93
C VAL A 88 10.31 -16.10 -6.54
N SER A 89 11.35 -15.80 -5.76
CA SER A 89 11.50 -16.30 -4.39
C SER A 89 12.06 -15.24 -3.46
N GLY A 90 11.96 -15.47 -2.14
CA GLY A 90 12.55 -14.60 -1.12
C GLY A 90 11.86 -13.23 -0.97
N ILE A 91 10.60 -13.13 -1.39
CA ILE A 91 9.76 -11.96 -1.12
C ILE A 91 9.09 -12.13 0.24
N HIS A 92 9.27 -11.18 1.14
CA HIS A 92 8.74 -11.26 2.49
C HIS A 92 7.22 -11.07 2.53
N SER A 93 6.70 -10.19 1.68
CA SER A 93 5.27 -9.89 1.62
C SER A 93 4.84 -9.42 0.24
N TRP A 94 3.60 -9.66 -0.15
CA TRP A 94 3.04 -9.33 -1.46
C TRP A 94 1.75 -8.53 -1.33
N ASP A 95 1.60 -7.49 -2.13
CA ASP A 95 0.29 -6.98 -2.50
C ASP A 95 -0.26 -7.84 -3.63
N VAL A 96 -1.06 -8.85 -3.26
CA VAL A 96 -1.65 -9.79 -4.22
C VAL A 96 -2.75 -9.11 -5.01
N LEU A 97 -3.62 -8.37 -4.33
CA LEU A 97 -4.73 -7.64 -4.93
C LEU A 97 -4.52 -6.15 -4.69
N ASN A 98 -4.54 -5.35 -5.76
CA ASN A 98 -4.40 -3.90 -5.71
C ASN A 98 -5.58 -3.20 -6.38
N GLU A 99 -6.45 -2.57 -5.57
CA GLU A 99 -7.65 -1.88 -6.04
C GLU A 99 -8.62 -2.75 -6.89
N MET A 100 -8.72 -4.06 -6.58
CA MET A 100 -9.36 -5.05 -7.45
C MET A 100 -10.86 -5.27 -7.21
N LEU A 101 -11.43 -4.72 -6.14
CA LEU A 101 -12.85 -4.90 -5.85
C LEU A 101 -13.74 -4.34 -6.97
N GLY A 102 -14.68 -5.16 -7.46
CA GLY A 102 -15.57 -4.84 -8.57
C GLY A 102 -14.97 -5.00 -9.97
N ILE A 103 -13.69 -5.43 -10.08
CA ILE A 103 -13.04 -5.70 -11.37
C ILE A 103 -13.30 -7.13 -11.84
N PHE A 104 -13.17 -8.10 -10.94
CA PHE A 104 -13.50 -9.51 -11.17
C PHE A 104 -14.57 -9.96 -10.17
N PRO A 105 -15.28 -11.08 -10.43
CA PRO A 105 -16.16 -11.68 -9.42
C PRO A 105 -15.41 -11.96 -8.12
N ASP A 106 -16.04 -11.71 -6.97
CA ASP A 106 -15.42 -11.85 -5.65
C ASP A 106 -14.79 -13.25 -5.43
N ARG A 107 -15.46 -14.31 -5.92
CA ARG A 107 -14.93 -15.68 -5.87
C ARG A 107 -13.61 -15.87 -6.63
N TRP A 108 -13.36 -15.08 -7.69
CA TRP A 108 -12.09 -15.12 -8.42
C TRP A 108 -10.99 -14.43 -7.63
N LEU A 109 -11.29 -13.31 -6.96
CA LEU A 109 -10.32 -12.62 -6.10
C LEU A 109 -9.86 -13.53 -4.95
N LEU A 110 -10.78 -14.26 -4.33
CA LEU A 110 -10.46 -15.26 -3.31
C LEU A 110 -9.63 -16.42 -3.88
N ALA A 111 -9.95 -16.92 -5.07
CA ALA A 111 -9.18 -17.98 -5.73
C ALA A 111 -7.75 -17.52 -6.07
N VAL A 112 -7.54 -16.26 -6.43
CA VAL A 112 -6.21 -15.69 -6.67
C VAL A 112 -5.39 -15.63 -5.37
N LEU A 113 -6.00 -15.25 -4.24
CA LEU A 113 -5.33 -15.28 -2.94
C LEU A 113 -4.93 -16.70 -2.54
N GLU A 114 -5.81 -17.68 -2.79
CA GLU A 114 -5.54 -19.11 -2.54
C GLU A 114 -4.39 -19.62 -3.41
N GLU A 115 -4.40 -19.32 -4.71
CA GLU A 115 -3.31 -19.65 -5.62
C GLU A 115 -1.98 -19.02 -5.16
N MET A 116 -1.99 -17.74 -4.77
CA MET A 116 -0.80 -17.08 -4.25
C MET A 116 -0.30 -17.67 -2.93
N ARG A 117 -1.20 -18.13 -2.05
CA ARG A 117 -0.80 -18.84 -0.82
C ARG A 117 -0.10 -20.15 -1.14
N ASN A 118 -0.57 -20.89 -2.14
CA ASN A 118 0.08 -22.13 -2.58
C ASN A 118 1.46 -21.86 -3.22
N LEU A 119 1.57 -20.80 -4.01
CA LEU A 119 2.81 -20.44 -4.72
C LEU A 119 3.86 -19.76 -3.81
N GLN A 120 3.42 -19.06 -2.77
CA GLN A 120 4.27 -18.28 -1.87
C GLN A 120 3.90 -18.55 -0.39
N PRO A 121 4.05 -19.79 0.10
CA PRO A 121 3.53 -20.19 1.41
C PRO A 121 4.17 -19.44 2.59
N ASN A 122 5.42 -18.99 2.43
CA ASN A 122 6.18 -18.30 3.46
C ASN A 122 6.06 -16.77 3.40
N SER A 123 5.40 -16.22 2.39
CA SER A 123 5.23 -14.77 2.24
C SER A 123 3.95 -14.31 2.93
N LEU A 124 3.97 -13.08 3.47
CA LEU A 124 2.74 -12.45 3.93
C LEU A 124 1.93 -11.91 2.75
N LEU A 125 0.65 -12.24 2.66
CA LEU A 125 -0.23 -11.84 1.57
C LEU A 125 -1.16 -10.71 2.00
N PHE A 126 -1.11 -9.62 1.24
CA PHE A 126 -1.89 -8.42 1.46
C PHE A 126 -2.88 -8.18 0.32
N TRP A 127 -4.02 -7.60 0.69
CA TRP A 127 -4.91 -6.91 -0.24
C TRP A 127 -4.78 -5.42 0.03
N ASN A 128 -4.20 -4.71 -0.93
CA ASN A 128 -3.89 -3.30 -0.84
C ASN A 128 -4.94 -2.47 -1.57
N GLU A 129 -5.49 -1.48 -0.87
CA GLU A 129 -6.62 -0.73 -1.37
C GLU A 129 -6.41 0.75 -1.15
N TYR A 130 -6.93 1.55 -2.08
CA TYR A 130 -7.16 2.97 -1.84
C TYR A 130 -8.37 3.08 -0.91
N ALA A 131 -8.14 2.68 0.34
CA ALA A 131 -9.18 2.62 1.34
C ALA A 131 -9.79 4.01 1.50
N LEU A 132 -11.07 4.00 1.85
CA LEU A 132 -11.84 5.17 2.22
C LEU A 132 -12.38 6.06 1.08
N LYS A 133 -12.52 5.54 -0.14
CA LYS A 133 -13.33 6.24 -1.17
C LYS A 133 -14.81 6.33 -0.76
N ASN A 134 -15.36 5.23 -0.24
CA ASN A 134 -16.74 5.06 0.21
C ASN A 134 -16.81 3.97 1.31
N ARG A 135 -17.76 4.09 2.24
CA ARG A 135 -18.06 3.15 3.33
C ARG A 135 -18.40 1.78 2.79
N ASP A 136 -19.28 1.73 1.80
CA ASP A 136 -19.87 0.46 1.33
C ASP A 136 -18.81 -0.37 0.62
N TYR A 137 -18.03 0.29 -0.23
CA TYR A 137 -16.84 -0.30 -0.85
C TYR A 137 -15.91 -0.91 0.20
N TRP A 138 -15.55 -0.11 1.22
CA TRP A 138 -14.64 -0.59 2.26
C TRP A 138 -15.24 -1.71 3.12
N ASN A 139 -16.54 -1.66 3.41
CA ASN A 139 -17.23 -2.74 4.11
C ASN A 139 -17.21 -4.04 3.30
N GLN A 140 -17.38 -3.99 1.98
CA GLN A 140 -17.26 -5.18 1.13
C GLN A 140 -15.83 -5.72 1.12
N VAL A 141 -14.81 -4.86 1.06
CA VAL A 141 -13.40 -5.29 1.23
C VAL A 141 -13.22 -6.02 2.56
N MET A 142 -13.70 -5.45 3.67
CA MET A 142 -13.59 -6.06 4.99
C MET A 142 -14.29 -7.42 5.09
N GLN A 143 -15.48 -7.58 4.49
CA GLN A 143 -16.19 -8.86 4.44
C GLN A 143 -15.42 -9.93 3.68
N LEU A 144 -14.85 -9.59 2.51
CA LEU A 144 -14.04 -10.52 1.74
C LEU A 144 -12.72 -10.85 2.45
N ALA A 145 -12.12 -9.86 3.12
CA ALA A 145 -10.91 -10.05 3.92
C ALA A 145 -11.14 -10.98 5.11
N GLU A 146 -12.29 -10.88 5.79
CA GLU A 146 -12.69 -11.82 6.85
C GLU A 146 -12.81 -13.25 6.30
N ILE A 147 -13.49 -13.44 5.17
CA ILE A 147 -13.60 -14.76 4.51
C ILE A 147 -12.20 -15.30 4.16
N ALA A 148 -11.33 -14.46 3.60
CA ALA A 148 -9.97 -14.85 3.22
C ALA A 148 -9.12 -15.20 4.45
N LYS A 149 -9.24 -14.45 5.54
CA LYS A 149 -8.59 -14.72 6.83
C LYS A 149 -9.03 -16.06 7.40
N GLN A 150 -10.33 -16.34 7.44
CA GLN A 150 -10.88 -17.61 7.94
C GLN A 150 -10.35 -18.83 7.15
N ARG A 151 -9.98 -18.63 5.88
CA ARG A 151 -9.37 -19.65 5.02
C ARG A 151 -7.84 -19.72 5.12
N GLY A 152 -7.18 -18.81 5.85
CA GLY A 152 -5.72 -18.75 5.94
C GLY A 152 -5.00 -18.26 4.68
N ILE A 153 -5.71 -17.59 3.76
CA ILE A 153 -5.18 -17.13 2.46
C ILE A 153 -4.86 -15.63 2.43
N LEU A 154 -5.04 -14.92 3.54
CA LEU A 154 -4.74 -13.49 3.68
C LEU A 154 -4.14 -13.19 5.06
N ASP A 155 -3.07 -12.41 5.10
CA ASP A 155 -2.39 -12.03 6.36
C ASP A 155 -2.63 -10.58 6.73
N GLY A 156 -2.94 -9.71 5.77
CA GLY A 156 -3.13 -8.30 6.05
C GLY A 156 -3.88 -7.49 5.00
N LEU A 157 -4.18 -6.25 5.38
CA LEU A 157 -4.79 -5.24 4.53
C LEU A 157 -3.89 -4.01 4.43
N GLY A 158 -3.70 -3.54 3.20
CA GLY A 158 -3.01 -2.30 2.88
C GLY A 158 -3.99 -1.14 2.73
N ILE A 159 -3.69 -0.01 3.39
CA ILE A 159 -4.41 1.26 3.24
C ILE A 159 -3.48 2.24 2.50
N GLN A 160 -3.71 2.43 1.21
CA GLN A 160 -2.95 3.39 0.40
C GLN A 160 -3.24 4.83 0.82
N ARG A 161 -2.20 5.67 0.87
CA ARG A 161 -2.28 7.07 1.31
C ARG A 161 -1.63 8.04 0.33
N HIS A 162 -2.25 8.20 -0.82
CA HIS A 162 -1.99 9.35 -1.68
C HIS A 162 -2.83 10.56 -1.21
N ILE A 163 -2.18 11.57 -0.68
CA ILE A 163 -2.80 12.74 -0.07
C ILE A 163 -2.54 13.94 -0.97
N ASP A 164 -3.60 14.65 -1.33
CA ASP A 164 -3.53 15.91 -2.07
C ASP A 164 -4.04 17.04 -1.18
N ILE A 165 -3.17 17.97 -0.79
CA ILE A 165 -3.51 19.15 0.02
C ILE A 165 -3.57 20.44 -0.82
N ARG A 166 -3.39 20.36 -2.15
CA ARG A 166 -3.48 21.51 -3.05
C ARG A 166 -4.84 22.18 -2.92
N GLY A 167 -4.85 23.50 -2.72
CA GLY A 167 -6.08 24.29 -2.59
C GLY A 167 -6.95 23.95 -1.37
N LYS A 168 -6.55 23.00 -0.53
CA LYS A 168 -7.27 22.59 0.68
C LYS A 168 -6.81 23.34 1.93
N LEU A 169 -5.79 24.18 1.81
CA LEU A 169 -5.37 25.12 2.83
C LEU A 169 -5.72 26.53 2.36
N PRO A 170 -6.37 27.36 3.19
CA PRO A 170 -6.58 28.75 2.85
C PRO A 170 -5.21 29.39 2.63
N TYR A 171 -5.08 30.03 1.49
CA TYR A 171 -4.00 30.94 1.16
C TYR A 171 -4.10 32.19 2.06
N SER A 172 -3.95 32.04 3.37
CA SER A 172 -3.93 33.23 4.22
C SER A 172 -3.26 33.03 5.58
N ALA A 173 -2.14 33.74 5.77
CA ALA A 173 -1.81 34.38 7.03
C ALA A 173 -2.73 35.61 7.31
N VAL A 174 -3.87 35.73 6.61
CA VAL A 174 -4.76 36.91 6.60
C VAL A 174 -6.20 36.45 6.40
N THR A 175 -6.79 35.80 7.41
CA THR A 175 -8.24 35.80 7.78
C THR A 175 -8.61 34.54 8.57
N LYS A 176 -9.15 34.74 9.78
CA LYS A 176 -9.74 33.72 10.68
C LYS A 176 -10.87 32.92 9.99
N PRO A 177 -11.40 31.84 10.62
CA PRO A 177 -10.76 30.69 11.22
C PRO A 177 -11.17 29.38 10.50
N ALA A 178 -10.20 28.51 10.24
CA ALA A 178 -10.16 27.03 10.31
C ALA A 178 -11.39 26.09 10.12
N HIS A 179 -12.63 26.53 9.87
CA HIS A 179 -13.80 25.65 9.80
C HIS A 179 -14.21 25.21 8.39
N ALA A 180 -13.73 25.88 7.34
CA ALA A 180 -14.01 25.50 5.96
C ALA A 180 -13.03 24.44 5.40
N LEU A 181 -11.89 24.22 6.08
CA LEU A 181 -10.95 23.12 5.83
C LEU A 181 -11.62 21.76 5.99
N GLU A 182 -12.58 21.73 6.91
CA GLU A 182 -13.29 20.53 7.28
C GLU A 182 -13.98 19.95 6.05
N CYS A 183 -14.63 20.67 5.13
CA CYS A 183 -15.46 20.01 4.10
C CYS A 183 -14.70 19.26 2.98
N HIS A 184 -13.43 19.56 2.69
CA HIS A 184 -12.60 18.80 1.73
C HIS A 184 -11.54 17.89 2.37
N LEU A 185 -11.36 17.99 3.69
CA LEU A 185 -10.69 16.99 4.54
C LEU A 185 -11.71 16.04 5.23
N LYS A 186 -13.02 16.37 5.23
CA LYS A 186 -14.14 15.64 5.88
C LYS A 186 -14.56 14.39 5.14
N SER A 187 -14.17 14.23 3.89
CA SER A 187 -14.31 12.92 3.28
C SER A 187 -13.01 12.15 3.57
N TRP A 188 -13.00 11.50 4.74
CA TRP A 188 -12.24 10.27 4.99
C TRP A 188 -10.78 10.32 5.47
N THR A 189 -10.20 11.48 5.78
CA THR A 189 -8.77 11.60 6.18
C THR A 189 -8.53 12.06 7.62
N THR A 190 -9.55 11.99 8.49
CA THR A 190 -9.33 12.33 9.91
C THR A 190 -8.57 11.21 10.62
N GLU A 191 -7.69 11.60 11.54
CA GLU A 191 -6.93 10.67 12.39
C GLU A 191 -7.84 9.60 13.02
N LYS A 192 -8.99 10.03 13.54
CA LYS A 192 -10.01 9.15 14.13
C LYS A 192 -10.51 8.07 13.18
N ARG A 193 -10.73 8.39 11.90
CA ARG A 193 -11.20 7.42 10.91
C ARG A 193 -10.09 6.43 10.54
N LEU A 194 -8.85 6.91 10.39
CA LEU A 194 -7.72 6.02 10.14
C LEU A 194 -7.54 5.04 11.32
N VAL A 195 -7.52 5.53 12.56
CA VAL A 195 -7.46 4.68 13.76
C VAL A 195 -8.60 3.67 13.77
N HIS A 196 -9.84 4.13 13.48
CA HIS A 196 -11.00 3.24 13.44
C HIS A 196 -10.83 2.11 12.40
N GLU A 197 -10.33 2.39 11.20
CA GLU A 197 -10.10 1.32 10.23
C GLU A 197 -8.93 0.41 10.57
N ILE A 198 -7.84 0.95 11.15
CA ILE A 198 -6.74 0.11 11.64
C ILE A 198 -7.28 -0.87 12.69
N ASN A 199 -8.10 -0.39 13.63
CA ASN A 199 -8.71 -1.23 14.65
C ASN A 199 -9.64 -2.28 14.04
N ARG A 200 -10.45 -1.94 13.04
CA ARG A 200 -11.31 -2.92 12.35
C ARG A 200 -10.51 -4.00 11.64
N ILE A 201 -9.35 -3.67 11.07
CA ILE A 201 -8.43 -4.66 10.48
C ILE A 201 -7.90 -5.57 11.59
N HIS A 202 -7.49 -5.01 12.73
CA HIS A 202 -6.99 -5.78 13.87
C HIS A 202 -8.07 -6.67 14.53
N GLU A 203 -9.33 -6.26 14.53
CA GLU A 203 -10.47 -7.08 14.98
C GLU A 203 -10.62 -8.37 14.17
N LEU A 204 -10.15 -8.38 12.91
CA LEU A 204 -10.07 -9.59 12.07
C LEU A 204 -8.75 -10.36 12.25
N GLU A 205 -7.90 -9.97 13.19
CA GLU A 205 -6.55 -10.55 13.38
C GLU A 205 -5.67 -10.47 12.11
N LEU A 206 -5.88 -9.42 11.31
CA LEU A 206 -5.09 -9.11 10.12
C LEU A 206 -4.04 -8.05 10.44
N LEU A 207 -2.91 -8.10 9.74
CA LEU A 207 -1.89 -7.05 9.80
C LEU A 207 -2.39 -5.81 9.04
N CYS A 208 -2.19 -4.62 9.61
CA CYS A 208 -2.48 -3.37 8.91
C CYS A 208 -1.20 -2.73 8.35
N HIS A 209 -1.16 -2.50 7.04
CA HIS A 209 -0.08 -1.79 6.37
C HIS A 209 -0.58 -0.42 5.89
N ILE A 210 0.00 0.68 6.37
CA ILE A 210 -0.25 2.01 5.79
C ILE A 210 0.66 2.17 4.58
N SER A 211 0.10 1.89 3.41
CA SER A 211 0.85 1.78 2.18
C SER A 211 0.91 3.10 1.42
N GLU A 212 1.92 3.22 0.56
CA GLU A 212 1.99 4.23 -0.49
C GLU A 212 1.79 5.70 -0.03
N ILE A 213 2.37 6.08 1.11
CA ILE A 213 2.24 7.43 1.64
C ILE A 213 2.94 8.43 0.70
N SER A 214 2.18 9.33 0.09
CA SER A 214 2.71 10.49 -0.64
C SER A 214 1.82 11.70 -0.42
N ILE A 215 2.41 12.88 -0.36
CA ILE A 215 1.68 14.14 -0.19
C ILE A 215 1.99 15.06 -1.37
N VAL A 216 0.95 15.61 -1.99
CA VAL A 216 1.06 16.61 -3.05
C VAL A 216 0.60 17.95 -2.51
N CYS A 217 1.41 19.00 -2.68
CA CYS A 217 1.14 20.35 -2.19
C CYS A 217 1.54 21.44 -3.20
N PHE A 218 1.09 22.67 -2.97
CA PHE A 218 1.59 23.85 -3.68
C PHE A 218 2.83 24.44 -2.99
N PRO A 219 3.60 25.31 -3.67
CA PRO A 219 4.66 26.07 -3.01
C PRO A 219 4.16 26.86 -1.80
N GLY A 220 4.91 26.84 -0.70
CA GLY A 220 4.55 27.47 0.57
C GLY A 220 3.64 26.63 1.48
N GLN A 221 3.40 25.37 1.15
CA GLN A 221 2.60 24.42 1.95
C GLN A 221 3.43 23.25 2.50
N GLU A 222 4.75 23.28 2.34
CA GLU A 222 5.68 22.21 2.67
C GLU A 222 5.65 21.86 4.15
N ASP A 223 5.69 22.87 5.03
CA ASP A 223 5.62 22.65 6.49
C ASP A 223 4.30 22.00 6.92
N VAL A 224 3.20 22.34 6.24
CA VAL A 224 1.89 21.73 6.51
C VAL A 224 1.85 20.29 6.00
N ALA A 225 2.41 20.04 4.82
CA ALA A 225 2.57 18.67 4.31
C ALA A 225 3.43 17.82 5.26
N GLN A 226 4.51 18.37 5.78
CA GLN A 226 5.39 17.70 6.74
C GLN A 226 4.66 17.41 8.05
N SER A 227 3.96 18.40 8.62
CA SER A 227 3.17 18.17 9.84
C SER A 227 2.09 17.12 9.64
N PHE A 228 1.46 17.05 8.47
CA PHE A 228 0.48 16.01 8.16
C PHE A 228 1.12 14.63 8.07
N LEU A 229 2.29 14.52 7.41
CA LEU A 229 3.07 13.30 7.34
C LEU A 229 3.44 12.80 8.75
N ASP A 230 3.96 13.67 9.60
CA ASP A 230 4.37 13.34 10.98
C ASP A 230 3.19 12.85 11.81
N SER A 231 2.02 13.50 11.68
CA SER A 231 0.79 13.02 12.34
C SER A 231 0.37 11.65 11.84
N LEU A 232 0.37 11.43 10.52
CA LEU A 232 -0.01 10.15 9.91
C LEU A 232 0.85 9.00 10.44
N ILE A 233 2.17 9.21 10.49
CA ILE A 233 3.14 8.24 11.05
C ILE A 233 2.80 7.98 12.51
N ARG A 234 2.70 9.01 13.34
CA ARG A 234 2.38 8.86 14.78
C ARG A 234 1.08 8.09 15.03
N ILE A 235 0.06 8.32 14.20
CA ILE A 235 -1.23 7.62 14.29
C ILE A 235 -1.07 6.14 13.96
N ALA A 236 -0.41 5.83 12.84
CA ALA A 236 -0.15 4.45 12.44
C ALA A 236 0.62 3.71 13.54
N GLU A 237 1.56 4.39 14.21
CA GLU A 237 2.38 3.80 15.29
C GLU A 237 1.54 3.49 16.50
N LYS A 238 0.81 4.50 16.97
CA LYS A 238 -0.05 4.38 18.14
C LYS A 238 -1.16 3.35 17.95
N ALA A 239 -1.69 3.25 16.73
CA ALA A 239 -2.74 2.28 16.40
C ALA A 239 -2.19 0.87 16.15
N GLY A 240 -0.87 0.68 16.16
CA GLY A 240 -0.23 -0.62 16.01
C GLY A 240 -0.19 -1.14 14.57
N SER A 241 -0.15 -0.24 13.57
CA SER A 241 0.08 -0.67 12.19
C SER A 241 1.38 -1.46 12.08
N TRP A 242 1.35 -2.56 11.33
CA TRP A 242 2.51 -3.43 11.11
C TRP A 242 3.66 -2.70 10.41
N LYS A 243 3.33 -1.86 9.42
CA LYS A 243 4.31 -0.99 8.75
C LYS A 243 3.64 0.23 8.12
N ALA A 244 4.42 1.29 7.94
CA ALA A 244 4.07 2.40 7.05
C ALA A 244 5.15 2.59 5.98
N THR A 245 4.74 2.68 4.71
CA THR A 245 5.65 2.76 3.55
C THR A 245 5.44 4.07 2.80
N MET A 246 6.52 4.74 2.44
CA MET A 246 6.51 5.98 1.67
C MET A 246 6.51 5.72 0.16
N TRP A 247 5.88 6.59 -0.62
CA TRP A 247 5.72 6.43 -2.05
C TRP A 247 6.53 7.43 -2.87
N GLY A 248 7.76 7.01 -3.14
CA GLY A 248 8.74 7.80 -3.88
C GLY A 248 9.48 8.80 -3.00
N VAL A 249 10.52 9.37 -3.58
CA VAL A 249 11.32 10.42 -2.96
C VAL A 249 11.51 11.55 -3.98
N PRO A 250 11.18 12.81 -3.61
CA PRO A 250 10.62 13.22 -2.33
C PRO A 250 9.16 12.74 -2.13
N ILE A 251 8.80 12.53 -0.87
CA ILE A 251 7.46 12.06 -0.43
C ILE A 251 6.43 13.19 -0.55
N ILE A 252 6.89 14.40 -0.19
CA ILE A 252 6.17 15.65 -0.39
C ILE A 252 6.56 16.17 -1.76
N LYS A 253 5.58 16.21 -2.66
CA LYS A 253 5.75 16.68 -4.04
C LYS A 253 5.14 18.06 -4.16
N VAL A 254 6.01 19.05 -4.36
CA VAL A 254 5.60 20.42 -4.66
C VAL A 254 5.30 20.52 -6.15
N ILE A 255 4.06 20.84 -6.50
CA ILE A 255 3.62 21.00 -7.90
C ILE A 255 3.45 22.49 -8.21
N ALA A 256 4.12 22.97 -9.25
CA ALA A 256 3.91 24.33 -9.78
C ALA A 256 2.47 24.48 -10.31
N ARG A 257 1.90 25.68 -10.18
CA ARG A 257 0.55 25.99 -10.68
C ARG A 257 0.48 25.92 -12.19
#